data_AF-C9ZFC0-F1
#
_entry.id   AF-C9ZFC0-F1
#
_cell.length_a   1.000
_cell.length_b   1.000
_cell.length_c   1.000
_cell.angle_alpha   90.00
_cell.angle_beta   90.00
_cell.angle_gamma   90.00
#
_symmetry.space_group_name_H-M   'P 1'
#
loop_
_entity.id
_entity.type
_entity.pdbx_description
1 polymer ?
#
loop_
_entity_poly.entity_id
_entity_poly.type
_entity_poly.pdbx_seq_one_letter_code
_entity_poly.pdbx_strand_id
1 'polypeptide(L)'
;MTATDHATSETAALVADVEETADLEVPMVHKRFGNRIRAAFNPLAITRAKVEHKLARAYPGYRPGAAPTAAQRGPAWQAKYLCSMPECGLDHAGKDGEPGWHASVPIETESQDISSDLPADGPWLSAQIVVIDDKPQAYGRKTEVWVHYGPETGALSPAQTRQVARDARAFAERLEALANHAEQLAAGDFEGDPEIARLDREAEDARIRRITEGRP
;
A
#
# COMPACT_ATOMS: atom_id res chain seq x y z
N MET A 1 -12.02 -11.57 37.71
CA MET A 1 -11.80 -10.17 37.29
C MET A 1 -10.33 -9.88 37.51
N THR A 2 -9.52 -10.15 36.48
CA THR A 2 -8.06 -10.02 36.50
C THR A 2 -7.65 -8.82 35.68
N ALA A 3 -6.46 -8.26 35.95
CA ALA A 3 -5.94 -7.01 35.37
C ALA A 3 -5.97 -6.93 33.82
N THR A 4 -6.16 -8.04 33.13
CA THR A 4 -6.31 -8.14 31.67
C THR A 4 -7.65 -7.59 31.14
N ASP A 5 -8.70 -7.59 31.96
CA ASP A 5 -10.04 -7.09 31.57
C ASP A 5 -10.09 -5.55 31.53
N HIS A 6 -9.17 -4.87 32.24
CA HIS A 6 -9.08 -3.41 32.24
C HIS A 6 -8.34 -2.86 31.01
N ALA A 7 -7.32 -3.57 30.51
CA ALA A 7 -6.50 -3.11 29.40
C ALA A 7 -7.26 -3.08 28.05
N THR A 8 -8.21 -4.00 27.84
CA THR A 8 -9.04 -4.06 26.62
C THR A 8 -10.09 -2.95 26.58
N SER A 9 -10.63 -2.56 27.75
CA SER A 9 -11.59 -1.45 27.87
C SER A 9 -10.94 -0.08 27.66
N GLU A 10 -9.71 0.13 28.16
CA GLU A 10 -9.00 1.41 27.99
C GLU A 10 -8.52 1.64 26.54
N THR A 11 -8.20 0.56 25.82
CA THR A 11 -7.73 0.66 24.44
C THR A 11 -8.88 1.02 23.48
N ALA A 12 -10.10 0.51 23.73
CA ALA A 12 -11.29 0.88 22.97
C ALA A 12 -11.78 2.32 23.25
N ALA A 13 -11.70 2.77 24.50
CA ALA A 13 -12.04 4.14 24.88
C ALA A 13 -11.06 5.18 24.27
N LEU A 14 -9.78 4.84 24.13
CA LEU A 14 -8.78 5.74 23.53
C LEU A 14 -8.93 5.93 22.01
N VAL A 15 -9.55 4.98 21.31
CA VAL A 15 -9.81 5.11 19.86
C VAL A 15 -11.00 6.06 19.60
N ALA A 16 -11.98 6.09 20.51
CA ALA A 16 -13.11 7.02 20.41
C ALA A 16 -12.70 8.48 20.70
N ASP A 17 -11.76 8.71 21.64
CA ASP A 17 -11.25 10.04 22.01
C ASP A 17 -10.43 10.71 20.86
N VAL A 18 -9.98 9.92 19.89
CA VAL A 18 -9.24 10.38 18.69
C VAL A 18 -10.17 11.02 17.66
N GLU A 19 -11.47 10.70 17.65
CA GLU A 19 -12.43 11.28 16.71
C GLU A 19 -12.99 12.64 17.18
N GLU A 20 -12.94 12.94 18.50
CA GLU A 20 -13.56 14.16 19.08
C GLU A 20 -12.60 15.36 19.18
N THR A 21 -11.28 15.17 19.03
CA THR A 21 -10.27 16.23 19.25
C THR A 21 -9.82 16.98 17.99
N ALA A 22 -10.53 16.85 16.88
CA ALA A 22 -10.18 17.48 15.60
C ALA A 22 -10.36 19.03 15.55
N ASP A 23 -11.00 19.65 16.54
CA ASP A 23 -11.44 21.07 16.48
C ASP A 23 -10.76 22.04 17.47
N LEU A 24 -9.48 21.84 17.81
CA LEU A 24 -8.75 22.82 18.63
C LEU A 24 -7.91 23.78 17.77
N GLU A 25 -8.46 24.97 17.51
CA GLU A 25 -7.75 26.12 16.93
C GLU A 25 -6.58 26.59 17.83
N VAL A 26 -5.36 26.61 17.29
CA VAL A 26 -4.16 27.09 18.00
C VAL A 26 -3.81 28.52 17.56
N PRO A 27 -3.57 29.47 18.49
CA PRO A 27 -3.35 30.87 18.15
C PRO A 27 -2.01 31.12 17.44
N MET A 28 -2.05 32.08 16.51
CA MET A 28 -0.96 32.49 15.63
C MET A 28 0.30 32.96 16.39
N VAL A 29 1.42 32.26 16.21
CA VAL A 29 2.77 32.79 16.49
C VAL A 29 3.73 32.52 15.31
N HIS A 30 4.23 33.62 14.74
CA HIS A 30 5.33 33.81 13.77
C HIS A 30 5.59 32.77 12.64
N LYS A 31 5.22 33.19 11.41
CA LYS A 31 5.27 32.48 10.11
C LYS A 31 6.59 31.80 9.70
N ARG A 32 7.76 32.15 10.26
CA ARG A 32 9.06 31.54 9.88
C ARG A 32 9.60 30.49 10.86
N PHE A 33 9.18 30.51 12.13
CA PHE A 33 9.50 29.45 13.11
C PHE A 33 8.40 28.38 13.18
N GLY A 34 7.15 28.76 12.90
CA GLY A 34 6.00 27.84 12.93
C GLY A 34 6.10 26.66 11.97
N ASN A 35 6.71 26.81 10.79
CA ASN A 35 6.79 25.72 9.80
C ASN A 35 7.80 24.62 10.19
N ARG A 36 8.88 24.96 10.91
CA ARG A 36 9.84 23.96 11.41
C ARG A 36 9.31 23.19 12.62
N ILE A 37 8.58 23.87 13.51
CA ILE A 37 7.96 23.21 14.68
C ILE A 37 6.74 22.39 14.25
N ARG A 38 5.90 22.84 13.31
CA ARG A 38 4.76 22.07 12.80
C ARG A 38 5.17 20.79 12.05
N ALA A 39 6.30 20.80 11.35
CA ALA A 39 6.86 19.58 10.74
C ALA A 39 7.41 18.60 11.79
N ALA A 40 7.97 19.11 12.90
CA ALA A 40 8.50 18.29 14.01
C ALA A 40 7.42 17.81 15.00
N PHE A 41 6.31 18.54 15.10
CA PHE A 41 5.13 18.23 15.91
C PHE A 41 3.93 17.99 15.00
N ASN A 42 4.03 17.01 14.11
CA ASN A 42 2.83 16.42 13.52
C ASN A 42 2.19 15.53 14.60
N PRO A 43 1.02 15.89 15.17
CA PRO A 43 0.40 15.13 16.24
C PRO A 43 0.12 13.68 15.83
N LEU A 44 -0.22 13.44 14.57
CA LEU A 44 -0.40 12.09 14.01
C LEU A 44 0.91 11.30 14.00
N ALA A 45 2.03 11.95 13.67
CA ALA A 45 3.35 11.30 13.69
C ALA A 45 3.79 10.93 15.12
N ILE A 46 3.52 11.82 16.09
CA ILE A 46 3.80 11.56 17.51
C ILE A 46 2.91 10.44 18.05
N THR A 47 1.61 10.47 17.73
CA THR A 47 0.66 9.43 18.13
C THR A 47 1.04 8.08 17.50
N ARG A 48 1.37 8.05 16.21
CA ARG A 48 1.88 6.86 15.52
C ARG A 48 3.14 6.32 16.18
N ALA A 49 4.13 7.17 16.44
CA ALA A 49 5.36 6.77 17.12
C ALA A 49 5.11 6.21 18.53
N LYS A 50 4.17 6.78 19.28
CA LYS A 50 3.75 6.27 20.60
C LYS A 50 3.06 4.91 20.48
N VAL A 51 2.20 4.71 19.49
CA VAL A 51 1.54 3.43 19.22
C VAL A 51 2.58 2.38 18.82
N GLU A 52 3.47 2.69 17.88
CA GLU A 52 4.55 1.81 17.43
C GLU A 52 5.48 1.42 18.59
N HIS A 53 5.83 2.37 19.47
CA HIS A 53 6.63 2.10 20.66
C HIS A 53 5.92 1.15 21.64
N LYS A 54 4.61 1.36 21.88
CA LYS A 54 3.81 0.47 22.73
C LYS A 54 3.72 -0.94 22.12
N LEU A 55 3.50 -1.04 20.80
CA LEU A 55 3.45 -2.32 20.09
C LEU A 55 4.79 -3.05 20.14
N ALA A 56 5.90 -2.35 19.90
CA ALA A 56 7.24 -2.92 19.99
C ALA A 56 7.57 -3.47 21.39
N ARG A 57 7.06 -2.82 22.45
CA ARG A 57 7.22 -3.28 23.82
C ARG A 57 6.32 -4.47 24.15
N ALA A 58 5.10 -4.50 23.62
CA ALA A 58 4.13 -5.56 23.87
C ALA A 58 4.45 -6.84 23.08
N TYR A 59 5.04 -6.72 21.89
CA TYR A 59 5.20 -7.80 20.93
C TYR A 59 6.66 -7.94 20.49
N PRO A 60 7.40 -8.94 21.03
CA PRO A 60 8.76 -9.24 20.57
C PRO A 60 8.81 -9.53 19.06
N GLY A 61 9.74 -8.89 18.35
CA GLY A 61 9.91 -9.03 16.90
C GLY A 61 8.92 -8.20 16.05
N TYR A 62 8.14 -7.32 16.67
CA TYR A 62 7.29 -6.36 15.95
C TYR A 62 8.11 -5.44 15.04
N ARG A 63 7.62 -5.22 13.81
CA ARG A 63 8.20 -4.26 12.85
C ARG A 63 7.33 -3.00 12.83
N PRO A 64 7.91 -1.80 13.04
CA PRO A 64 7.17 -0.55 12.91
C PRO A 64 6.45 -0.45 11.55
N GLY A 65 5.20 0.01 11.58
CA GLY A 65 4.36 0.11 10.38
C GLY A 65 3.62 -1.17 9.98
N ALA A 66 3.91 -2.33 10.58
CA ALA A 66 3.14 -3.56 10.35
C ALA A 66 2.08 -3.77 11.43
N ALA A 67 1.05 -4.58 11.13
CA ALA A 67 0.16 -5.13 12.15
C ALA A 67 0.84 -6.30 12.89
N PRO A 68 0.64 -6.46 14.21
CA PRO A 68 1.20 -7.60 14.93
C PRO A 68 0.55 -8.91 14.47
N THR A 69 1.37 -9.94 14.32
CA THR A 69 0.91 -11.25 13.84
C THR A 69 0.09 -12.00 14.91
N ALA A 70 -0.66 -13.01 14.50
CA ALA A 70 -1.37 -13.92 15.40
C ALA A 70 -0.43 -14.56 16.43
N ALA A 71 0.78 -14.96 16.02
CA ALA A 71 1.82 -15.48 16.92
C ALA A 71 2.25 -14.46 17.98
N GLN A 72 2.41 -13.20 17.58
CA GLN A 72 2.75 -12.10 18.49
C GLN A 72 1.61 -11.79 19.46
N ARG A 73 0.36 -11.80 18.98
CA ARG A 73 -0.84 -11.61 19.80
C ARG A 73 -1.08 -12.75 20.81
N GLY A 74 -0.53 -13.93 20.53
CA GLY A 74 -0.44 -15.06 21.45
C GLY A 74 -1.63 -16.04 21.39
N PRO A 75 -1.52 -17.19 22.09
CA PRO A 75 -2.45 -18.30 21.96
C PRO A 75 -3.90 -17.98 22.38
N ALA A 76 -4.09 -17.12 23.38
CA ALA A 76 -5.42 -16.72 23.83
C ALA A 76 -6.18 -15.94 22.74
N TRP A 77 -5.47 -15.07 22.01
CA TRP A 77 -6.05 -14.34 20.88
C TRP A 77 -6.35 -15.29 19.71
N GLN A 78 -5.42 -16.18 19.38
CA GLN A 78 -5.62 -17.19 18.33
C GLN A 78 -6.84 -18.07 18.61
N ALA A 79 -6.99 -18.54 19.85
CA ALA A 79 -8.13 -19.36 20.26
C ALA A 79 -9.46 -18.59 20.19
N LYS A 80 -9.47 -17.31 20.58
CA LYS A 80 -10.68 -16.46 20.52
C LYS A 80 -11.21 -16.30 19.09
N TYR A 81 -10.32 -16.13 18.11
CA TYR A 81 -10.68 -15.86 16.72
C TYR A 81 -10.55 -17.09 15.81
N LEU A 82 -10.29 -18.27 16.38
CA LEU A 82 -10.04 -19.51 15.64
C LEU A 82 -8.96 -19.35 14.56
N CYS A 83 -8.00 -18.45 14.77
CA CYS A 83 -6.96 -18.15 13.78
C CYS A 83 -5.91 -19.26 13.75
N SER A 84 -5.88 -20.00 12.64
CA SER A 84 -5.00 -21.16 12.46
C SER A 84 -3.62 -20.83 11.90
N MET A 85 -3.38 -19.57 11.52
CA MET A 85 -2.19 -19.10 10.81
C MET A 85 -1.32 -18.21 11.71
N PRO A 86 -0.18 -18.69 12.24
CA PRO A 86 0.69 -17.93 13.16
C PRO A 86 1.16 -16.59 12.59
N GLU A 87 1.43 -16.54 11.30
CA GLU A 87 1.89 -15.36 10.56
C GLU A 87 0.75 -14.42 10.13
N CYS A 88 -0.50 -14.72 10.49
CA CYS A 88 -1.64 -13.89 10.11
C CYS A 88 -1.51 -12.48 10.71
N GLY A 89 -1.51 -11.45 9.87
CA GLY A 89 -1.45 -10.05 10.26
C GLY A 89 -2.81 -9.36 10.34
N LEU A 90 -3.90 -10.01 9.87
CA LEU A 90 -5.24 -9.45 9.91
C LEU A 90 -5.70 -9.21 11.34
N ASP A 91 -6.32 -8.05 11.56
CA ASP A 91 -6.93 -7.73 12.83
C ASP A 91 -8.36 -8.30 12.89
N HIS A 92 -8.47 -9.55 13.34
CA HIS A 92 -9.76 -10.24 13.54
C HIS A 92 -10.68 -9.56 14.57
N ALA A 93 -10.16 -8.61 15.36
CA ALA A 93 -10.94 -7.79 16.27
C ALA A 93 -11.50 -6.51 15.62
N GLY A 94 -11.01 -6.14 14.43
CA GLY A 94 -11.33 -4.90 13.74
C GLY A 94 -12.40 -5.06 12.66
N LYS A 95 -12.65 -3.97 11.92
CA LYS A 95 -13.65 -3.90 10.83
C LYS A 95 -13.42 -4.93 9.71
N ASP A 96 -12.17 -5.35 9.51
CA ASP A 96 -11.75 -6.29 8.47
C ASP A 96 -11.72 -7.75 8.98
N GLY A 97 -12.11 -7.97 10.25
CA GLY A 97 -12.10 -9.26 10.94
C GLY A 97 -13.25 -10.18 10.54
N GLU A 98 -13.45 -10.41 9.25
CA GLU A 98 -14.44 -11.40 8.81
C GLU A 98 -13.97 -12.82 9.15
N PRO A 99 -14.85 -13.66 9.74
CA PRO A 99 -14.52 -15.04 10.04
C PRO A 99 -14.29 -15.84 8.75
N GLY A 100 -13.17 -16.57 8.69
CA GLY A 100 -12.92 -17.59 7.66
C GLY A 100 -11.87 -17.24 6.60
N TRP A 101 -11.16 -16.12 6.74
CA TRP A 101 -9.95 -15.88 5.97
C TRP A 101 -8.81 -15.30 6.82
N HIS A 102 -7.58 -15.62 6.44
CA HIS A 102 -6.36 -15.22 7.13
C HIS A 102 -5.33 -14.76 6.09
N ALA A 103 -4.67 -13.63 6.34
CA ALA A 103 -3.60 -13.16 5.47
C ALA A 103 -2.33 -12.84 6.26
N SER A 104 -1.16 -13.14 5.68
CA SER A 104 0.12 -12.67 6.21
C SER A 104 0.26 -11.16 5.99
N VAL A 105 1.23 -10.53 6.66
CA VAL A 105 1.69 -9.20 6.24
C VAL A 105 2.22 -9.30 4.81
N PRO A 106 1.88 -8.36 3.90
CA PRO A 106 2.43 -8.35 2.55
C PRO A 106 3.94 -8.16 2.52
N ILE A 107 4.58 -8.77 1.55
CA ILE A 107 5.88 -8.31 1.04
C ILE A 107 5.62 -7.33 -0.10
N GLU A 108 6.42 -6.27 -0.18
CA GLU A 108 6.21 -5.14 -1.09
C GLU A 108 7.50 -4.77 -1.81
N THR A 109 7.40 -4.30 -3.04
CA THR A 109 8.53 -3.65 -3.73
C THR A 109 8.77 -2.26 -3.14
N GLU A 110 10.03 -1.82 -3.12
CA GLU A 110 10.37 -0.45 -2.73
C GLU A 110 9.89 0.59 -3.75
N SER A 111 9.83 0.21 -5.03
CA SER A 111 9.25 1.02 -6.10
C SER A 111 7.75 1.23 -5.88
N GLN A 112 7.30 2.46 -6.07
CA GLN A 112 5.87 2.81 -6.09
C GLN A 112 5.24 2.46 -7.44
N ASP A 113 3.92 2.47 -7.51
CA ASP A 113 3.16 2.28 -8.75
C ASP A 113 3.69 3.19 -9.87
N ILE A 114 3.74 2.63 -11.08
CA ILE A 114 4.30 3.24 -12.29
C ILE A 114 3.23 3.79 -13.24
N SER A 115 1.95 3.75 -12.82
CA SER A 115 0.84 4.34 -13.58
C SER A 115 1.12 5.80 -13.95
N SER A 116 1.00 6.13 -15.24
CA SER A 116 1.17 7.50 -15.75
C SER A 116 -0.01 8.41 -15.45
N ASP A 117 -1.17 7.82 -15.16
CA ASP A 117 -2.46 8.50 -15.19
C ASP A 117 -3.03 8.76 -13.79
N LEU A 118 -2.41 8.19 -12.74
CA LEU A 118 -2.85 8.30 -11.36
C LEU A 118 -1.65 8.65 -10.45
N PRO A 119 -1.88 9.30 -9.30
CA PRO A 119 -0.84 9.41 -8.29
C PRO A 119 -0.35 8.00 -7.92
N ALA A 120 0.97 7.85 -7.81
CA ALA A 120 1.59 6.60 -7.40
C ALA A 120 1.29 6.33 -5.91
N ASP A 121 0.11 5.79 -5.63
CA ASP A 121 -0.37 5.46 -4.30
C ASP A 121 -0.17 3.97 -4.02
N GLY A 122 1.03 3.60 -3.55
CA GLY A 122 1.34 2.25 -3.08
C GLY A 122 2.45 1.54 -3.87
N PRO A 123 2.85 0.34 -3.42
CA PRO A 123 3.94 -0.40 -4.04
C PRO A 123 3.56 -0.87 -5.45
N TRP A 124 4.54 -0.91 -6.35
CA TRP A 124 4.37 -1.43 -7.71
C TRP A 124 3.88 -2.89 -7.71
N LEU A 125 4.44 -3.71 -6.83
CA LEU A 125 4.03 -5.09 -6.60
C LEU A 125 4.00 -5.39 -5.11
N SER A 126 2.99 -6.13 -4.68
CA SER A 126 3.00 -6.76 -3.36
C SER A 126 2.45 -8.18 -3.42
N ALA A 127 2.79 -8.99 -2.43
CA ALA A 127 2.29 -10.35 -2.33
C ALA A 127 2.11 -10.79 -0.88
N GLN A 128 1.08 -11.60 -0.62
CA GLN A 128 0.79 -12.13 0.71
C GLN A 128 0.26 -13.55 0.64
N ILE A 129 0.50 -14.33 1.69
CA ILE A 129 -0.12 -15.63 1.86
C ILE A 129 -1.56 -15.39 2.31
N VAL A 130 -2.51 -16.07 1.69
CA VAL A 130 -3.91 -16.10 2.11
C VAL A 130 -4.34 -17.53 2.38
N VAL A 131 -4.94 -17.76 3.54
CA VAL A 131 -5.61 -19.00 3.91
C VAL A 131 -7.09 -18.72 3.99
N ILE A 132 -7.88 -19.43 3.20
CA ILE A 132 -9.34 -19.38 3.24
C ILE A 132 -9.81 -20.68 3.89
N ASP A 133 -10.40 -20.57 5.06
CA ASP A 133 -10.88 -21.68 5.88
C ASP A 133 -12.23 -21.39 6.54
N ASP A 134 -13.10 -20.58 5.90
CA ASP A 134 -14.51 -20.52 6.27
C ASP A 134 -15.15 -21.91 6.15
N LYS A 135 -15.71 -22.40 7.26
CA LYS A 135 -16.39 -23.70 7.38
C LYS A 135 -15.67 -24.79 6.55
N PRO A 136 -14.44 -25.19 6.94
CA PRO A 136 -13.58 -25.99 6.07
C PRO A 136 -14.12 -27.39 5.84
N GLN A 137 -15.06 -27.86 6.68
CA GLN A 137 -15.78 -29.12 6.48
C GLN A 137 -16.78 -29.05 5.31
N ALA A 138 -17.27 -27.86 4.96
CA ALA A 138 -18.20 -27.64 3.85
C ALA A 138 -17.48 -27.18 2.58
N TYR A 139 -16.52 -26.26 2.68
CA TYR A 139 -15.89 -25.61 1.52
C TYR A 139 -14.44 -26.04 1.27
N GLY A 140 -13.89 -26.88 2.15
CA GLY A 140 -12.47 -27.19 2.17
C GLY A 140 -11.64 -26.03 2.72
N ARG A 141 -10.32 -26.26 2.85
CA ARG A 141 -9.34 -25.24 3.21
C ARG A 141 -8.45 -24.97 2.01
N LYS A 142 -8.25 -23.70 1.66
CA LYS A 142 -7.37 -23.29 0.56
C LYS A 142 -6.23 -22.42 1.08
N THR A 143 -5.06 -22.59 0.49
CA THR A 143 -3.90 -21.72 0.72
C THR A 143 -3.45 -21.21 -0.63
N GLU A 144 -3.44 -19.89 -0.75
CA GLU A 144 -3.13 -19.14 -1.95
C GLU A 144 -2.05 -18.11 -1.63
N VAL A 145 -1.43 -17.59 -2.66
CA VAL A 145 -0.65 -16.36 -2.60
C VAL A 145 -1.39 -15.35 -3.46
N TRP A 146 -1.82 -14.27 -2.84
CA TRP A 146 -2.39 -13.14 -3.55
C TRP A 146 -1.25 -12.23 -3.96
N VAL A 147 -1.19 -11.90 -5.24
CA VAL A 147 -0.22 -10.97 -5.82
C VAL A 147 -0.99 -9.75 -6.30
N HIS A 148 -0.62 -8.59 -5.81
CA HIS A 148 -1.22 -7.31 -6.17
C HIS A 148 -0.32 -6.58 -7.17
N TYR A 149 -0.92 -6.02 -8.22
CA TYR A 149 -0.28 -5.18 -9.23
C TYR A 149 -1.19 -3.97 -9.50
N GLY A 150 -0.79 -2.80 -9.00
CA GLY A 150 -1.68 -1.63 -8.95
C GLY A 150 -3.03 -1.99 -8.29
N PRO A 151 -4.19 -1.73 -8.94
CA PRO A 151 -5.51 -2.04 -8.38
C PRO A 151 -5.90 -3.52 -8.51
N GLU A 152 -5.15 -4.32 -9.26
CA GLU A 152 -5.53 -5.69 -9.60
C GLU A 152 -4.93 -6.71 -8.61
N THR A 153 -5.66 -7.80 -8.35
CA THR A 153 -5.21 -8.89 -7.48
C THR A 153 -5.36 -10.25 -8.16
N GLY A 154 -4.26 -10.99 -8.26
CA GLY A 154 -4.23 -12.36 -8.73
C GLY A 154 -4.09 -13.36 -7.58
N ALA A 155 -5.05 -14.29 -7.45
CA ALA A 155 -4.97 -15.40 -6.52
C ALA A 155 -4.29 -16.61 -7.17
N LEU A 156 -3.13 -17.02 -6.64
CA LEU A 156 -2.29 -18.07 -7.21
C LEU A 156 -2.04 -19.20 -6.21
N SER A 157 -1.95 -20.44 -6.71
CA SER A 157 -1.37 -21.52 -5.90
C SER A 157 0.13 -21.29 -5.66
N PRO A 158 0.73 -21.86 -4.60
CA PRO A 158 2.17 -21.73 -4.36
C PRO A 158 3.05 -22.20 -5.54
N ALA A 159 2.58 -23.17 -6.34
CA ALA A 159 3.29 -23.63 -7.52
C ALA A 159 3.25 -22.57 -8.64
N GLN A 160 2.09 -21.98 -8.90
CA GLN A 160 1.94 -20.88 -9.87
C GLN A 160 2.74 -19.66 -9.43
N THR A 161 2.74 -19.30 -8.15
CA THR A 161 3.57 -18.20 -7.62
C THR A 161 5.05 -18.42 -7.89
N ARG A 162 5.56 -19.64 -7.69
CA ARG A 162 6.96 -19.97 -8.02
C ARG A 162 7.25 -19.86 -9.51
N GLN A 163 6.29 -20.17 -10.37
CA GLN A 163 6.44 -20.00 -11.81
C GLN A 163 6.48 -18.51 -12.17
N VAL A 164 5.51 -17.72 -11.70
CA VAL A 164 5.46 -16.26 -11.90
C VAL A 164 6.74 -15.59 -11.39
N ALA A 165 7.27 -16.00 -10.25
CA ALA A 165 8.54 -15.46 -9.72
C ALA A 165 9.74 -15.76 -10.62
N ARG A 166 9.78 -16.92 -11.29
CA ARG A 166 10.83 -17.22 -12.30
C ARG A 166 10.65 -16.36 -13.55
N ASP A 167 9.42 -16.24 -14.01
CA ASP A 167 9.09 -15.45 -15.21
C ASP A 167 9.38 -13.96 -14.98
N ALA A 168 9.08 -13.44 -13.79
CA ALA A 168 9.39 -12.08 -13.38
C ALA A 168 10.91 -11.81 -13.35
N ARG A 169 11.70 -12.78 -12.87
CA ARG A 169 13.17 -12.65 -12.86
C ARG A 169 13.74 -12.60 -14.28
N ALA A 170 13.28 -13.50 -15.15
CA ALA A 170 13.67 -13.50 -16.56
C ALA A 170 13.14 -12.27 -17.34
N PHE A 171 12.03 -11.69 -16.89
CA PHE A 171 11.54 -10.42 -17.42
C PHE A 171 12.42 -9.25 -16.96
N ALA A 172 12.80 -9.17 -15.68
CA ALA A 172 13.65 -8.11 -15.15
C ALA A 172 14.99 -8.02 -15.92
N GLU A 173 15.64 -9.16 -16.19
CA GLU A 173 16.86 -9.21 -16.99
C GLU A 173 16.66 -8.63 -18.41
N ARG A 174 15.52 -8.93 -19.05
CA ARG A 174 15.19 -8.38 -20.37
C ARG A 174 14.79 -6.91 -20.33
N LEU A 175 14.15 -6.47 -19.25
CA LEU A 175 13.78 -5.08 -19.05
C LEU A 175 15.02 -4.19 -18.88
N GLU A 176 16.02 -4.66 -18.13
CA GLU A 176 17.32 -3.96 -18.01
C GLU A 176 18.02 -3.87 -19.36
N ALA A 177 18.02 -4.95 -20.15
CA ALA A 177 18.57 -4.91 -21.51
C ALA A 177 17.82 -3.92 -22.42
N LEU A 178 16.49 -3.85 -22.30
CA LEU A 178 15.66 -2.89 -23.03
C LEU A 178 15.98 -1.45 -22.61
N ALA A 179 16.14 -1.19 -21.31
CA ALA A 179 16.51 0.13 -20.79
C ALA A 179 17.87 0.58 -21.32
N ASN A 180 18.88 -0.30 -21.30
CA ASN A 180 20.19 -0.01 -21.88
C ASN A 180 20.11 0.33 -23.38
N HIS A 181 19.23 -0.36 -24.12
CA HIS A 181 19.02 -0.05 -25.53
C HIS A 181 18.29 1.29 -25.72
N ALA A 182 17.29 1.58 -24.89
CA ALA A 182 16.59 2.86 -24.90
C ALA A 182 17.54 4.03 -24.61
N GLU A 183 18.48 3.88 -23.68
CA GLU A 183 19.53 4.89 -23.42
C GLU A 183 20.42 5.15 -24.64
N GLN A 184 20.74 4.12 -25.42
CA GLN A 184 21.52 4.27 -26.66
C GLN A 184 20.76 5.05 -27.72
N LEU A 185 19.44 4.82 -27.84
CA LEU A 185 18.59 5.57 -28.75
C LEU A 185 18.44 7.02 -28.28
N ALA A 186 18.21 7.20 -26.99
CA ALA A 186 17.99 8.51 -26.38
C ALA A 186 19.22 9.43 -26.45
N ALA A 187 20.41 8.89 -26.67
CA ALA A 187 21.62 9.69 -26.95
C ALA A 187 21.47 10.56 -28.21
N GLY A 188 20.59 10.19 -29.13
CA GLY A 188 20.23 10.97 -30.32
C GLY A 188 19.04 11.90 -30.12
N ASP A 189 18.41 11.92 -28.95
CA ASP A 189 17.25 12.77 -28.69
C ASP A 189 17.67 14.23 -28.58
N PHE A 190 16.87 15.11 -29.17
CA PHE A 190 17.03 16.55 -29.07
C PHE A 190 15.66 17.22 -28.99
N GLU A 191 15.62 18.36 -28.31
CA GLU A 191 14.41 19.18 -28.26
C GLU A 191 14.11 19.76 -29.64
N GLY A 192 12.86 19.63 -30.10
CA GLY A 192 12.42 20.21 -31.35
C GLY A 192 12.47 21.75 -31.32
N ASP A 193 12.61 22.39 -32.49
CA ASP A 193 12.57 23.84 -32.59
C ASP A 193 11.13 24.34 -32.31
N PRO A 194 10.91 25.13 -31.23
CA PRO A 194 9.57 25.58 -30.85
C PRO A 194 8.93 26.49 -31.90
N GLU A 195 9.71 27.23 -32.70
CA GLU A 195 9.19 28.09 -33.75
C GLU A 195 8.75 27.28 -34.96
N ILE A 196 9.50 26.24 -35.34
CA ILE A 196 9.06 25.27 -36.37
C ILE A 196 7.78 24.57 -35.91
N ALA A 197 7.73 24.13 -34.65
CA ALA A 197 6.52 23.50 -34.08
C ALA A 197 5.32 24.46 -34.04
N ARG A 198 5.53 25.77 -33.84
CA ARG A 198 4.46 26.77 -33.92
C ARG A 198 3.95 26.93 -35.35
N LEU A 199 4.86 27.08 -36.32
CA LEU A 199 4.52 27.26 -37.73
C LEU A 199 3.79 26.04 -38.31
N ASP A 200 4.20 24.83 -37.94
CA ASP A 200 3.55 23.60 -38.37
C ASP A 200 2.12 23.48 -37.81
N ARG A 201 1.92 23.77 -36.50
CA ARG A 201 0.59 23.82 -35.88
C ARG A 201 -0.33 24.82 -36.57
N GLU A 202 0.16 26.03 -36.88
CA GLU A 202 -0.63 27.04 -37.59
C GLU A 202 -1.02 26.58 -39.01
N ALA A 203 -0.13 25.88 -39.70
CA ALA A 203 -0.40 25.31 -41.02
C ALA A 203 -1.40 24.15 -40.95
N GLU A 204 -1.32 23.31 -39.92
CA GLU A 204 -2.27 22.24 -39.66
C GLU A 204 -3.67 22.79 -39.34
N ASP A 205 -3.78 23.78 -38.45
CA ASP A 205 -5.04 24.44 -38.12
C ASP A 205 -5.69 25.11 -39.34
N ALA A 206 -4.88 25.71 -40.21
CA ALA A 206 -5.37 26.31 -41.46
C ALA A 206 -5.88 25.24 -42.43
N ARG A 207 -5.26 24.04 -42.46
CA ARG A 207 -5.70 22.92 -43.29
C ARG A 207 -7.00 22.31 -42.76
N ILE A 208 -7.08 22.09 -41.45
CA ILE A 208 -8.28 21.57 -40.78
C ILE A 208 -9.45 22.51 -41.05
N ARG A 209 -9.31 23.82 -40.80
CA ARG A 209 -10.35 24.82 -41.09
C ARG A 209 -10.82 24.79 -42.53
N ARG A 210 -9.90 24.70 -43.48
CA ARG A 210 -10.25 24.64 -44.91
C ARG A 210 -11.06 23.39 -45.28
N ILE A 211 -10.87 22.27 -44.56
CA ILE A 211 -11.62 21.02 -44.76
C ILE A 211 -12.97 21.06 -44.03
N THR A 212 -13.03 21.60 -42.80
CA THR A 212 -14.26 21.66 -42.01
C THR A 212 -15.22 22.75 -42.51
N GLU A 213 -14.71 23.89 -42.96
CA GLU A 213 -15.51 25.01 -43.52
C GLU A 213 -15.81 24.82 -45.01
N GLY A 214 -15.06 23.95 -45.70
CA GLY A 214 -15.26 23.59 -47.11
C GLY A 214 -16.23 22.44 -47.35
N ARG A 215 -16.84 21.87 -46.31
CA ARG A 215 -17.87 20.82 -46.40
C ARG A 215 -19.25 21.49 -46.40
N PRO A 216 -20.00 21.51 -47.52
CA PRO A 216 -21.38 22.01 -47.55
C PRO A 216 -22.35 21.12 -46.78
#